data_AF-A0A349J6N5-F1
#
_entry.id   AF-A0A349J6N5-F1
#
_cell.length_a   1.000
_cell.length_b   1.000
_cell.length_c   1.000
_cell.angle_alpha   90.00
_cell.angle_beta   90.00
_cell.angle_gamma   90.00
#
_symmetry.space_group_name_H-M   'P 1'
#
loop_
_entity.id
_entity.type
_entity.pdbx_description
1 polymer ?
#
loop_
_entity_poly.entity_id
_entity_poly.type
_entity_poly.pdbx_seq_one_letter_code
_entity_poly.pdbx_strand_id
1 'polypeptide(L)'
;MTALLAGWAASALPTQRDESLLGYDFRQERLAPGNDGEHDPLSARALALRDGATAALLVSLDHCVVSVELARRLRAVAAQAAGMQPGEVIVACTHT
;
A
#
# COMPACT_ATOMS: atom_id res chain seq x y z
N MET A 1 -3.17 27.07 -18.84
CA MET A 1 -2.86 25.70 -18.41
C MET A 1 -2.20 25.79 -17.05
N THR A 2 -2.76 25.15 -16.03
CA THR A 2 -2.09 24.99 -14.73
C THR A 2 -0.95 23.99 -14.87
N ALA A 3 0.16 24.21 -14.17
CA ALA A 3 1.26 23.26 -14.14
C ALA A 3 0.86 22.05 -13.27
N LEU A 4 1.14 20.84 -13.75
CA LEU A 4 0.97 19.62 -12.96
C LEU A 4 1.98 19.63 -11.80
N LEU A 5 1.47 19.51 -10.57
CA LEU A 5 2.29 19.33 -9.38
C LEU A 5 2.36 17.85 -9.04
N ALA A 6 3.55 17.38 -8.66
CA ALA A 6 3.78 16.00 -8.24
C ALA A 6 4.59 15.95 -6.95
N GLY A 7 4.25 15.00 -6.08
CA GLY A 7 4.99 14.70 -4.85
C GLY A 7 5.11 13.19 -4.66
N TRP A 8 6.21 12.74 -4.07
CA TRP A 8 6.48 11.32 -3.84
C TRP A 8 6.96 11.09 -2.41
N ALA A 9 6.58 9.95 -1.85
CA ALA A 9 7.08 9.48 -0.56
C ALA A 9 7.14 7.94 -0.54
N ALA A 10 7.99 7.40 0.32
CA ALA A 10 8.05 5.98 0.63
C ALA A 10 8.30 5.77 2.13
N SER A 11 7.76 4.68 2.66
CA SER A 11 8.02 4.20 4.02
C SER A 11 8.16 2.69 4.00
N ALA A 12 9.12 2.17 4.77
CA ALA A 12 9.19 0.75 5.05
C ALA A 12 7.93 0.30 5.81
N LEU A 13 7.48 -0.92 5.53
CA LEU A 13 6.43 -1.61 6.24
C LEU A 13 7.07 -2.57 7.25
N PRO A 14 6.56 -2.63 8.49
CA PRO A 14 7.08 -3.57 9.47
C PRO A 14 6.80 -5.02 9.04
N THR A 15 7.77 -5.90 9.27
CA THR A 15 7.68 -7.35 9.05
C THR A 15 7.96 -8.08 10.36
N GLN A 16 7.30 -9.21 10.59
CA GLN A 16 7.52 -10.04 11.79
C GLN A 16 7.89 -11.47 11.40
N ARG A 17 8.78 -12.12 12.17
CA ARG A 17 9.28 -13.48 11.85
C ARG A 17 8.24 -14.58 12.08
N ASP A 18 7.25 -14.32 12.92
CA ASP A 18 6.14 -15.23 13.23
C ASP A 18 4.98 -15.13 12.23
N GLU A 19 5.02 -14.19 11.28
CA GLU A 19 4.05 -14.07 10.19
C GLU A 19 4.36 -15.05 9.04
N SER A 20 3.38 -15.87 8.67
CA SER A 20 3.47 -16.73 7.48
C SER A 20 3.40 -15.91 6.20
N LEU A 21 4.22 -16.26 5.21
CA LEU A 21 4.16 -15.66 3.87
C LEU A 21 2.83 -16.01 3.17
N LEU A 22 2.16 -14.98 2.65
CA LEU A 22 0.89 -15.11 1.92
C LEU A 22 1.12 -15.33 0.42
N GLY A 23 0.19 -15.99 -0.26
CA GLY A 23 0.14 -16.10 -1.73
C GLY A 23 0.28 -17.53 -2.27
N TYR A 24 1.04 -18.39 -1.59
CA TYR A 24 1.11 -19.82 -1.93
C TYR A 24 0.47 -20.66 -0.84
N ASP A 25 -0.69 -21.26 -1.14
CA ASP A 25 -1.49 -22.02 -0.17
C ASP A 25 -0.71 -23.16 0.48
N PHE A 26 0.16 -23.85 -0.28
CA PHE A 26 1.04 -24.89 0.27
C PHE A 26 1.88 -24.41 1.47
N ARG A 27 2.36 -23.14 1.46
CA ARG A 27 3.15 -22.59 2.57
C ARG A 27 2.30 -22.43 3.83
N GLN A 28 1.02 -22.12 3.67
CA GLN A 28 0.09 -21.90 4.77
C GLN A 28 -0.47 -23.23 5.28
N GLU A 29 -0.65 -24.21 4.40
CA GLU A 29 -1.24 -25.51 4.72
C GLU A 29 -0.23 -26.52 5.26
N ARG A 30 1.04 -26.47 4.82
CA ARG A 30 2.00 -27.57 5.01
C ARG A 30 3.31 -27.20 5.69
N LEU A 31 3.61 -25.92 5.86
CA LEU A 31 4.81 -25.48 6.57
C LEU A 31 4.45 -24.97 7.96
N ALA A 32 5.44 -24.93 8.85
CA ALA A 32 5.27 -24.26 10.13
C ALA A 32 5.01 -22.76 9.90
N PRO A 33 4.21 -22.10 10.77
CA PRO A 33 3.98 -20.67 10.67
C PRO A 33 5.27 -19.85 10.74
N GLY A 34 5.31 -18.71 10.06
CA GLY A 34 6.42 -17.76 10.10
C GLY A 34 7.26 -17.68 8.82
N ASN A 35 8.40 -17.00 8.93
CA ASN A 35 9.40 -16.82 7.89
C ASN A 35 10.83 -16.77 8.47
N ASP A 36 11.82 -17.02 7.61
CA ASP A 36 13.24 -17.05 8.00
C ASP A 36 13.90 -15.65 8.05
N GLY A 37 13.14 -14.60 7.74
CA GLY A 37 13.59 -13.21 7.75
C GLY A 37 13.23 -12.46 6.47
N GLU A 38 13.78 -11.25 6.37
CA GLU A 38 13.57 -10.32 5.27
C GLU A 38 14.78 -10.33 4.33
N HIS A 39 14.53 -10.50 3.03
CA HIS A 39 15.57 -10.32 2.00
C HIS A 39 15.62 -8.86 1.53
N ASP A 40 14.46 -8.31 1.14
CA ASP A 40 14.28 -6.91 0.76
C ASP A 40 13.13 -6.30 1.58
N PRO A 41 13.24 -5.04 2.06
CA PRO A 41 12.18 -4.40 2.81
C PRO A 41 10.92 -4.20 1.98
N LEU A 42 9.77 -4.59 2.54
CA LEU A 42 8.46 -4.23 2.00
C LEU A 42 8.22 -2.73 2.22
N SER A 43 7.67 -2.04 1.23
CA SER A 43 7.41 -0.61 1.31
C SER A 43 5.98 -0.24 0.94
N ALA A 44 5.49 0.84 1.55
CA ALA A 44 4.40 1.64 1.03
C ALA A 44 4.99 2.82 0.26
N ARG A 45 4.54 3.04 -0.98
CA ARG A 45 4.97 4.15 -1.83
C ARG A 45 3.76 4.97 -2.23
N ALA A 46 3.89 6.29 -2.18
CA ALA A 46 2.83 7.23 -2.51
C ALA A 46 3.27 8.19 -3.61
N LEU A 47 2.40 8.43 -4.59
CA LEU A 47 2.52 9.47 -5.60
C LEU A 47 1.28 10.36 -5.53
N ALA A 48 1.48 11.63 -5.20
CA ALA A 48 0.45 12.65 -5.21
C ALA A 48 0.56 13.48 -6.50
N LEU A 49 -0.55 13.69 -7.18
CA LEU A 49 -0.67 14.49 -8.40
C LEU A 49 -1.74 15.57 -8.18
N ARG A 50 -1.49 16.80 -8.63
CA ARG A 50 -2.47 17.88 -8.60
C ARG A 50 -2.42 18.73 -9.87
N ASP A 51 -3.57 18.86 -10.52
CA ASP A 51 -3.80 19.78 -11.63
C ASP A 51 -4.98 20.70 -11.30
N GLY A 52 -4.69 21.94 -10.94
CA GLY A 52 -5.69 22.91 -10.49
C GLY A 52 -6.48 22.38 -9.29
N ALA A 53 -7.79 22.19 -9.49
CA ALA A 53 -8.72 21.69 -8.47
C ALA A 53 -8.82 20.16 -8.41
N THR A 54 -8.22 19.44 -9.36
CA THR A 54 -8.24 17.97 -9.41
C THR A 54 -6.97 17.42 -8.78
N ALA A 55 -7.12 16.43 -7.89
CA ALA A 55 -6.01 15.73 -7.28
C ALA A 55 -6.19 14.22 -7.36
N ALA A 56 -5.07 13.49 -7.34
CA ALA A 56 -5.06 12.04 -7.24
C ALA A 56 -3.91 11.60 -6.34
N LEU A 57 -4.16 10.59 -5.50
CA LEU A 57 -3.16 9.96 -4.65
C LEU A 57 -3.11 8.47 -4.97
N LEU A 58 -2.00 8.02 -5.52
CA LEU A 58 -1.73 6.60 -5.73
C LEU A 58 -0.86 6.07 -4.59
N VAL A 59 -1.33 5.05 -3.89
CA VAL A 59 -0.59 4.32 -2.87
C VAL A 59 -0.37 2.88 -3.36
N SER A 60 0.89 2.48 -3.50
CA SER A 60 1.29 1.10 -3.83
C SER A 60 1.91 0.44 -2.61
N LEU A 61 1.44 -0.75 -2.26
CA LEU A 61 1.94 -1.56 -1.15
C LEU A 61 2.67 -2.80 -1.67
N ASP A 62 3.82 -3.12 -1.10
CA ASP A 62 4.48 -4.40 -1.32
C ASP A 62 3.78 -5.49 -0.49
N HIS A 63 2.59 -5.87 -0.94
CA HIS A 63 1.75 -6.91 -0.34
C HIS A 63 1.24 -7.87 -1.41
N CYS A 64 0.95 -9.11 -0.98
CA CYS A 64 0.28 -10.09 -1.82
C CYS A 64 -1.16 -9.64 -2.13
N VAL A 65 -1.95 -9.32 -1.12
CA VAL A 65 -3.33 -8.86 -1.31
C VAL A 65 -3.65 -7.75 -0.32
N VAL A 66 -4.66 -6.94 -0.65
CA VAL A 66 -5.26 -5.95 0.25
C VAL A 66 -6.74 -6.27 0.34
N SER A 67 -7.23 -6.55 1.55
CA SER A 67 -8.66 -6.79 1.74
C SER A 67 -9.47 -5.54 1.41
N VAL A 68 -10.72 -5.71 0.96
CA VAL A 68 -11.62 -4.59 0.64
C VAL A 68 -11.79 -3.66 1.85
N GLU A 69 -11.89 -4.24 3.05
CA GLU A 69 -12.00 -3.47 4.29
C GLU A 69 -10.74 -2.63 4.55
N LEU A 70 -9.56 -3.23 4.44
CA LEU A 70 -8.29 -2.52 4.63
C LEU A 70 -8.14 -1.40 3.59
N ALA A 71 -8.44 -1.67 2.31
CA ALA A 71 -8.40 -0.67 1.25
C ALA A 71 -9.35 0.52 1.52
N ARG A 72 -10.56 0.27 2.04
CA ARG A 72 -11.50 1.33 2.44
C ARG A 72 -10.95 2.17 3.59
N ARG A 73 -10.41 1.54 4.63
CA ARG A 73 -9.81 2.23 5.78
C ARG A 73 -8.60 3.07 5.36
N LEU A 74 -7.69 2.51 4.56
CA LEU A 74 -6.50 3.21 4.07
C LEU A 74 -6.87 4.44 3.23
N ARG A 75 -7.83 4.31 2.30
CA ARG A 75 -8.32 5.45 1.50
C ARG A 75 -8.88 6.56 2.38
N ALA A 76 -9.69 6.22 3.39
CA ALA A 76 -10.27 7.21 4.29
C ALA A 76 -9.19 7.97 5.08
N VAL A 77 -8.23 7.25 5.67
CA VAL A 77 -7.13 7.86 6.45
C VAL A 77 -6.22 8.71 5.58
N ALA A 78 -5.80 8.20 4.41
CA ALA A 78 -4.93 8.93 3.49
C ALA A 78 -5.63 10.18 2.95
N ALA A 79 -6.91 10.08 2.58
CA ALA A 79 -7.69 11.22 2.11
C ALA A 79 -7.81 12.30 3.19
N GLN A 80 -8.14 11.91 4.43
CA GLN A 80 -8.19 12.85 5.55
C GLN A 80 -6.84 13.55 5.78
N ALA A 81 -5.73 12.80 5.77
CA ALA A 81 -4.39 13.35 5.99
C ALA A 81 -3.95 14.30 4.86
N ALA A 82 -4.38 14.04 3.63
CA ALA A 82 -4.03 14.84 2.45
C ALA A 82 -5.02 15.99 2.16
N GLY A 83 -6.12 16.11 2.92
CA GLY A 83 -7.19 17.07 2.63
C GLY A 83 -7.95 16.75 1.33
N MET A 84 -8.10 15.46 1.00
CA MET A 84 -8.72 14.93 -0.21
C MET A 84 -10.01 14.16 0.11
N GLN A 85 -10.75 13.76 -0.92
CA GLN A 85 -11.86 12.82 -0.84
C GLN A 85 -11.38 11.37 -0.97
N PRO A 86 -12.02 10.38 -0.31
CA PRO A 86 -11.63 8.98 -0.44
C PRO A 86 -11.64 8.45 -1.88
N GLY A 87 -12.49 9.01 -2.76
CA GLY A 87 -12.55 8.66 -4.18
C GLY A 87 -11.36 9.13 -5.02
N GLU A 88 -10.56 10.07 -4.49
CA GLU A 88 -9.34 10.57 -5.14
C GLU A 88 -8.10 9.74 -4.77
N VAL A 89 -8.27 8.73 -3.92
CA VAL A 89 -7.19 7.85 -3.44
C VAL A 89 -7.33 6.46 -4.04
N ILE A 90 -6.27 6.00 -4.71
CA ILE A 90 -6.14 4.64 -5.22
C ILE A 90 -5.15 3.89 -4.33
N VAL A 91 -5.56 2.73 -3.82
CA VAL A 91 -4.68 1.80 -3.08
C VAL A 91 -4.54 0.54 -3.92
N ALA A 92 -3.30 0.18 -4.22
CA ALA A 92 -2.93 -1.02 -4.96
C ALA A 92 -1.85 -1.81 -4.20
N CYS A 93 -1.69 -3.08 -4.56
CA CYS A 93 -0.56 -3.88 -4.11
C CYS A 93 0.11 -4.59 -5.28
N THR A 94 1.38 -4.93 -5.11
CA THR A 94 2.22 -5.55 -6.14
C THR A 94 1.88 -7.02 -6.41
N HIS A 95 1.16 -7.68 -5.50
CA HIS A 95 0.93 -9.12 -5.51
C HIS A 95 2.22 -9.94 -5.34
N THR A 96 3.15 -9.43 -4.52
CA THR A 96 4.39 -10.12 -4.12
C THR A 96 4.16 -11.24 -3.12
#